data_AF-A0A2S0HZA3-F1
#
_entry.id   AF-A0A2S0HZA3-F1
#
_cell.length_a   1.000
_cell.length_b   1.000
_cell.length_c   1.000
_cell.angle_alpha   90.00
_cell.angle_beta   90.00
_cell.angle_gamma   90.00
#
_symmetry.space_group_name_H-M   'P 1'
#
loop_
_entity.id
_entity.type
_entity.pdbx_description
1 polymer ?
#
loop_
_entity_poly.entity_id
_entity_poly.type
_entity_poly.pdbx_seq_one_letter_code
_entity_poly.pdbx_strand_id
1 'polypeptide(L)'
;MKYILTFLALTVFAENQAQELVVNLDYKVVYEIPAPARSTMDTIAISFDKAGKYLYSDAKILGEDFGRTVFENPNLDLSSARSSFILDTEKMEIYFNFSFDKNMMYFKMDLEALIPIESDPFEGNMELISEETGDEIEIAGGYYPSYLLYPNTEPEDPLTLVIDTKRPVNNYNVINEFIQLMLRKTESKGSMSLHIPKGLILGVYSKSGTMMEAISVEDVSTTINVSHRFNIKE
;
A
#
# COMPACT_ATOMS: atom_id res chain seq x y z
N MET A 1 -36.56 35.42 -6.45
CA MET A 1 -37.12 34.70 -5.29
C MET A 1 -37.10 33.18 -5.46
N LYS A 2 -37.68 32.61 -6.52
CA LYS A 2 -37.73 31.15 -6.74
C LYS A 2 -36.32 30.49 -6.76
N TYR A 3 -35.38 31.08 -7.48
CA TYR A 3 -34.00 30.57 -7.58
C TYR A 3 -33.18 30.69 -6.27
N ILE A 4 -33.47 31.68 -5.43
CA ILE A 4 -32.81 31.85 -4.12
C ILE A 4 -33.30 30.79 -3.14
N LEU A 5 -34.61 30.51 -3.14
CA LEU A 5 -35.20 29.42 -2.35
C LEU A 5 -34.72 28.03 -2.82
N THR A 6 -34.52 27.83 -4.13
CA THR A 6 -33.94 26.58 -4.66
C THR A 6 -32.47 26.42 -4.26
N PHE A 7 -31.68 27.50 -4.29
CA PHE A 7 -30.28 27.49 -3.85
C PHE A 7 -30.16 27.22 -2.34
N LEU A 8 -31.01 27.85 -1.52
CA LEU A 8 -31.07 27.62 -0.07
C LEU A 8 -31.53 26.19 0.27
N ALA A 9 -32.45 25.61 -0.51
CA ALA A 9 -32.89 24.22 -0.33
C ALA A 9 -31.78 23.22 -0.69
N LEU A 10 -30.99 23.49 -1.75
CA LEU A 10 -29.86 22.64 -2.14
C LEU A 10 -28.72 22.65 -1.11
N THR A 11 -28.52 23.75 -0.38
CA THR A 11 -27.50 23.81 0.69
C THR A 11 -27.90 23.01 1.93
N VAL A 12 -29.20 22.89 2.26
CA VAL A 12 -29.65 22.08 3.43
C VAL A 12 -29.49 20.57 3.19
N PHE A 13 -29.49 20.12 1.94
CA PHE A 13 -29.21 18.70 1.61
C PHE A 13 -27.72 18.37 1.46
N ALA A 14 -26.82 19.36 1.52
CA ALA A 14 -25.38 19.14 1.47
C ALA A 14 -24.77 18.78 2.84
N GLU A 15 -25.50 19.01 3.93
CA GLU A 15 -25.09 18.65 5.29
C GLU A 15 -25.44 17.19 5.57
N ASN A 16 -24.49 16.29 5.34
CA ASN A 16 -24.34 14.90 5.83
C ASN A 16 -23.66 14.00 4.78
N GLN A 17 -22.63 14.49 4.10
CA GLN A 17 -21.77 13.59 3.34
C GLN A 17 -20.88 12.84 4.35
N ALA A 18 -21.38 11.69 4.81
CA ALA A 18 -20.52 10.70 5.42
C ALA A 18 -19.42 10.35 4.40
N GLN A 19 -18.15 10.40 4.83
CA GLN A 19 -17.11 9.77 4.03
C GLN A 19 -17.32 8.26 4.18
N GLU A 20 -17.98 7.67 3.19
CA GLU A 20 -18.20 6.23 3.09
C GLU A 20 -17.20 5.67 2.09
N LEU A 21 -16.36 4.74 2.55
CA LEU A 21 -15.45 3.96 1.72
C LEU A 21 -15.76 2.49 1.96
N VAL A 22 -16.01 1.75 0.87
CA VAL A 22 -16.18 0.30 0.88
C VAL A 22 -15.01 -0.30 0.13
N VAL A 23 -14.22 -1.10 0.82
CA VAL A 23 -13.06 -1.80 0.27
C VAL A 23 -13.35 -3.29 0.25
N ASN A 24 -13.14 -3.93 -0.90
CA ASN A 24 -13.25 -5.37 -1.04
C ASN A 24 -11.88 -5.94 -1.37
N LEU A 25 -11.45 -6.94 -0.60
CA LEU A 25 -10.17 -7.61 -0.73
C LEU A 25 -10.44 -9.08 -1.07
N ASP A 26 -9.59 -9.64 -1.91
CA ASP A 26 -9.74 -10.98 -2.48
C ASP A 26 -8.71 -11.97 -1.94
N TYR A 27 -7.54 -11.48 -1.55
CA TYR A 27 -6.41 -12.31 -1.12
C TYR A 27 -5.78 -11.72 0.13
N LYS A 28 -5.22 -12.59 0.97
CA LYS A 28 -4.34 -12.22 2.08
C LYS A 28 -3.04 -12.97 1.94
N VAL A 29 -1.92 -12.25 1.98
CA VAL A 29 -0.57 -12.80 1.96
C VAL A 29 0.15 -12.42 3.22
N VAL A 30 0.84 -13.38 3.82
CA VAL A 30 1.75 -13.14 4.93
C VAL A 30 3.17 -13.23 4.40
N TYR A 31 3.91 -12.14 4.48
CA TYR A 31 5.29 -12.04 4.02
C TYR A 31 6.25 -12.03 5.19
N GLU A 32 7.40 -12.67 5.00
CA GLU A 32 8.61 -12.43 5.78
C GLU A 32 9.50 -11.41 5.06
N ILE A 33 10.00 -10.44 5.84
CA ILE A 33 10.86 -9.36 5.39
C ILE A 33 12.09 -9.33 6.30
N PRO A 34 13.32 -9.36 5.76
CA PRO A 34 14.50 -9.23 6.59
C PRO A 34 14.55 -7.89 7.31
N ALA A 35 14.96 -7.92 8.59
CA ALA A 35 15.20 -6.75 9.42
C ALA A 35 16.69 -6.68 9.80
N PRO A 36 17.57 -6.17 8.92
CA PRO A 36 19.03 -6.23 9.12
C PRO A 36 19.48 -5.56 10.43
N ALA A 37 18.84 -4.44 10.81
CA ALA A 37 19.13 -3.71 12.04
C ALA A 37 18.92 -4.55 13.31
N ARG A 38 18.05 -5.56 13.25
CA ARG A 38 17.75 -6.48 14.36
C ARG A 38 18.32 -7.88 14.15
N SER A 39 18.86 -8.18 12.96
CA SER A 39 19.26 -9.53 12.55
C SER A 39 18.13 -10.56 12.73
N THR A 40 16.89 -10.15 12.44
CA THR A 40 15.67 -10.97 12.52
C THR A 40 14.90 -10.94 11.21
N MET A 41 13.85 -11.75 11.10
CA MET A 41 12.81 -11.64 10.07
C MET A 41 11.57 -11.04 10.73
N ASP A 42 10.98 -10.02 10.09
CA ASP A 42 9.67 -9.49 10.48
C ASP A 42 8.59 -10.09 9.60
N THR A 43 7.36 -10.14 10.11
CA THR A 43 6.21 -10.65 9.38
C THR A 43 5.18 -9.56 9.17
N ILE A 44 4.66 -9.42 7.94
CA ILE A 44 3.57 -8.50 7.62
C ILE A 44 2.48 -9.24 6.85
N ALA A 45 1.24 -9.04 7.26
CA ALA A 45 0.08 -9.48 6.49
C ALA A 45 -0.41 -8.33 5.61
N ILE A 46 -0.54 -8.58 4.32
CA ILE A 46 -1.11 -7.63 3.35
C ILE A 46 -2.26 -8.33 2.64
N SER A 47 -3.41 -7.66 2.60
CA SER A 47 -4.54 -8.08 1.80
C SER A 47 -4.65 -7.22 0.54
N PHE A 48 -5.04 -7.85 -0.55
CA PHE A 48 -5.05 -7.27 -1.89
C PHE A 48 -6.45 -7.40 -2.50
N ASP A 49 -6.88 -6.38 -3.22
CA ASP A 49 -7.95 -6.51 -4.20
C ASP A 49 -7.37 -6.92 -5.57
N LYS A 50 -8.17 -7.59 -6.40
CA LYS A 50 -7.76 -8.00 -7.75
C LYS A 50 -7.38 -6.83 -8.66
N ALA A 51 -8.00 -5.66 -8.49
CA ALA A 51 -7.71 -4.50 -9.33
C ALA A 51 -6.44 -3.76 -8.88
N GLY A 52 -5.81 -4.17 -7.78
CA GLY A 52 -4.60 -3.55 -7.24
C GLY A 52 -4.84 -2.11 -6.77
N LYS A 53 -6.09 -1.76 -6.48
CA LYS A 53 -6.54 -0.43 -6.02
C LYS A 53 -6.37 -0.24 -4.52
N TYR A 54 -6.55 -1.32 -3.75
CA TYR A 54 -6.54 -1.27 -2.30
C TYR A 54 -5.60 -2.32 -1.73
N LEU A 55 -4.68 -1.85 -0.89
CA LEU A 55 -3.90 -2.71 0.00
C LEU A 55 -4.37 -2.50 1.42
N TYR A 56 -4.46 -3.57 2.20
CA TYR A 56 -4.82 -3.50 3.61
C TYR A 56 -3.81 -4.24 4.49
N SER A 57 -3.44 -3.65 5.62
CA SER A 57 -2.63 -4.30 6.64
C SER A 57 -3.10 -3.90 8.05
N ASP A 58 -3.03 -4.84 8.98
CA ASP A 58 -3.24 -4.65 10.41
C ASP A 58 -1.96 -4.85 11.23
N ALA A 59 -0.80 -4.64 10.58
CA ALA A 59 0.52 -4.87 11.18
C ALA A 59 0.66 -4.14 12.53
N LYS A 60 0.71 -4.93 13.60
CA LYS A 60 0.78 -4.45 14.98
C LYS A 60 1.98 -3.53 15.21
N ILE A 61 3.11 -3.83 14.57
CA ILE A 61 4.35 -3.06 14.70
C ILE A 61 4.17 -1.60 14.28
N LEU A 62 3.45 -1.36 13.18
CA LEU A 62 3.16 0.00 12.70
C LEU A 62 2.28 0.77 13.69
N GLY A 63 1.32 0.09 14.31
CA GLY A 63 0.48 0.67 15.36
C GLY A 63 1.26 1.00 16.64
N GLU A 64 2.14 0.09 17.07
CA GLU A 64 2.98 0.31 18.25
C GLU A 64 3.93 1.49 18.05
N ASP A 65 4.58 1.58 16.90
CA ASP A 65 5.50 2.68 16.57
C ASP A 65 4.77 4.03 16.47
N PHE A 66 3.59 4.04 15.84
CA PHE A 66 2.73 5.22 15.81
C PHE A 66 2.31 5.66 17.22
N GLY A 67 1.83 4.72 18.05
CA GLY A 67 1.42 5.00 19.43
C GLY A 67 2.55 5.58 20.27
N ARG A 68 3.76 5.01 20.19
CA ARG A 68 4.94 5.53 20.91
C ARG A 68 5.29 6.95 20.48
N THR A 69 5.15 7.25 19.19
CA THR A 69 5.45 8.57 18.62
C THR A 69 4.43 9.62 19.06
N VAL A 70 3.13 9.33 18.93
CA VAL A 70 2.07 10.31 19.24
C VAL A 70 1.96 10.61 20.73
N PHE A 71 2.13 9.60 21.59
CA PHE A 71 2.04 9.78 23.03
C PHE A 71 3.37 10.14 23.70
N GLU A 72 4.46 10.24 22.91
CA GLU A 72 5.82 10.57 23.37
C GLU A 72 6.28 9.77 24.59
N ASN A 73 5.77 8.54 24.76
CA ASN A 73 6.02 7.72 25.93
C ASN A 73 6.56 6.34 25.53
N PRO A 74 7.88 6.13 25.63
CA PRO A 74 8.50 4.85 25.27
C PRO A 74 8.13 3.70 26.21
N ASN A 75 7.56 3.99 27.39
CA ASN A 75 7.12 2.99 28.36
C ASN A 75 5.60 2.77 28.36
N LEU A 76 4.88 3.35 27.38
CA LEU A 76 3.45 3.14 27.24
C LEU A 76 3.18 1.66 26.92
N ASP A 77 2.37 1.01 27.76
CA ASP A 77 1.90 -0.35 27.48
C ASP A 77 0.90 -0.30 26.32
N LEU A 78 1.36 -0.64 25.11
CA LEU A 78 0.56 -0.68 23.90
C LEU A 78 0.04 -2.10 23.58
N SER A 79 -0.04 -3.00 24.58
CA SER A 79 -0.54 -4.36 24.37
C SER A 79 -1.98 -4.41 23.82
N SER A 80 -2.81 -3.44 24.20
CA SER A 80 -4.17 -3.27 23.68
C SER A 80 -4.23 -2.51 22.35
N ALA A 81 -3.11 -1.98 21.86
CA ALA A 81 -3.09 -1.20 20.63
C ALA A 81 -3.47 -2.05 19.42
N ARG A 82 -4.28 -1.46 18.53
CA ARG A 82 -4.68 -2.02 17.25
C ARG A 82 -4.58 -0.94 16.19
N SER A 83 -4.04 -1.32 15.04
CA SER A 83 -3.87 -0.46 13.88
C SER A 83 -4.40 -1.14 12.64
N SER A 84 -5.01 -0.36 11.77
CA SER A 84 -5.46 -0.78 10.44
C SER A 84 -5.08 0.29 9.44
N PHE A 85 -4.48 -0.12 8.34
CA PHE A 85 -4.05 0.74 7.25
C PHE A 85 -4.68 0.26 5.96
N ILE A 86 -5.31 1.16 5.22
CA ILE A 86 -5.72 0.94 3.84
C ILE A 86 -4.99 1.95 2.98
N LEU A 87 -4.25 1.48 1.97
CA LEU A 87 -3.68 2.32 0.92
C LEU A 87 -4.62 2.28 -0.30
N ASP A 88 -5.14 3.43 -0.70
CA ASP A 88 -5.76 3.64 -2.02
C ASP A 88 -4.62 3.95 -3.01
N THR A 89 -4.25 2.96 -3.83
CA THR A 89 -3.09 3.03 -4.71
C THR A 89 -3.30 3.96 -5.90
N GLU A 90 -4.56 4.25 -6.28
CA GLU A 90 -4.84 5.17 -7.39
C GLU A 90 -4.70 6.63 -6.98
N LYS A 91 -4.92 6.92 -5.68
CA LYS A 91 -4.87 8.28 -5.14
C LYS A 91 -3.67 8.55 -4.25
N MET A 92 -2.91 7.52 -3.90
CA MET A 92 -1.89 7.58 -2.83
C MET A 92 -2.46 8.14 -1.53
N GLU A 93 -3.69 7.75 -1.18
CA GLU A 93 -4.32 8.11 0.10
C GLU A 93 -4.19 6.94 1.09
N ILE A 94 -3.80 7.24 2.33
CA ILE A 94 -3.81 6.28 3.44
C ILE A 94 -5.00 6.56 4.34
N TYR A 95 -5.78 5.52 4.60
CA TYR A 95 -6.83 5.48 5.62
C TYR A 95 -6.27 4.69 6.81
N PHE A 96 -5.93 5.40 7.86
CA PHE A 96 -5.32 4.84 9.06
C PHE A 96 -6.28 4.93 10.24
N ASN A 97 -6.54 3.79 10.86
CA ASN A 97 -7.28 3.71 12.12
C ASN A 97 -6.37 3.16 13.20
N PHE A 98 -6.26 3.89 14.30
CA PHE A 98 -5.55 3.48 15.49
C PHE A 98 -6.50 3.47 16.68
N SER A 99 -6.42 2.42 17.48
CA SER A 99 -7.13 2.35 18.75
C SER A 99 -6.23 1.82 19.85
N PHE A 100 -6.34 2.41 21.03
CA PHE A 100 -5.58 2.03 22.22
C PHE A 100 -6.43 2.33 23.45
N ASP A 101 -6.74 1.29 24.23
CA ASP A 101 -7.73 1.32 25.31
C ASP A 101 -9.08 1.93 24.87
N LYS A 102 -9.37 3.16 25.32
CA LYS A 102 -10.58 3.92 24.95
C LYS A 102 -10.30 5.02 23.93
N ASN A 103 -9.04 5.19 23.53
CA ASN A 103 -8.64 6.17 22.54
C ASN A 103 -8.83 5.56 21.16
N MET A 104 -9.45 6.33 20.26
CA MET A 104 -9.58 5.99 18.85
C MET A 104 -9.18 7.22 18.04
N MET A 105 -8.32 7.01 17.07
CA MET A 105 -7.89 8.03 16.13
C MET A 105 -8.06 7.48 14.73
N TYR A 106 -8.64 8.30 13.87
CA TYR A 106 -8.80 8.00 12.47
C TYR A 106 -8.18 9.12 11.65
N PHE A 107 -7.34 8.75 10.70
CA PHE A 107 -6.67 9.66 9.79
C PHE A 107 -6.96 9.23 8.36
N LYS A 108 -7.41 10.19 7.56
CA LYS A 108 -7.32 10.11 6.10
C LYS A 108 -6.18 11.03 5.68
N MET A 109 -5.15 10.48 5.06
CA MET A 109 -3.92 11.17 4.72
C MET A 109 -3.67 11.10 3.22
N ASP A 110 -3.38 12.24 2.62
CA ASP A 110 -2.81 12.31 1.27
C ASP A 110 -1.28 12.18 1.40
N LEU A 111 -0.70 11.10 0.85
CA LEU A 111 0.75 10.89 0.93
C LEU A 111 1.51 11.98 0.19
N GLU A 112 0.95 12.53 -0.89
CA GLU A 112 1.58 13.63 -1.61
C GLU A 112 1.69 14.88 -0.73
N ALA A 113 0.74 15.13 0.16
CA ALA A 113 0.84 16.25 1.09
C ALA A 113 1.90 16.04 2.19
N LEU A 114 2.27 14.79 2.49
CA LEU A 114 3.16 14.44 3.60
C LEU A 114 4.63 14.26 3.20
N ILE A 115 4.88 13.74 2.01
CA ILE A 115 6.26 13.50 1.55
C ILE A 115 6.90 14.84 1.14
N PRO A 116 8.06 15.21 1.71
CA PRO A 116 8.76 16.44 1.33
C PRO A 116 9.29 16.35 -0.11
N ILE A 117 9.54 17.50 -0.71
CA ILE A 117 10.23 17.57 -2.01
C ILE A 117 11.74 17.44 -1.76
N GLU A 118 12.40 16.57 -2.51
CA GLU A 118 13.84 16.40 -2.53
C GLU A 118 14.40 16.90 -3.86
N SER A 119 15.58 17.53 -3.84
CA SER A 119 16.21 18.05 -5.05
C SER A 119 17.21 17.02 -5.59
N ASP A 120 16.67 15.99 -6.23
CA ASP A 120 17.44 14.95 -6.94
C ASP A 120 16.72 14.55 -8.25
N PRO A 121 16.67 15.47 -9.23
CA PRO A 121 15.81 15.31 -10.40
C PRO A 121 16.32 14.25 -11.36
N PHE A 122 15.39 13.36 -11.75
CA PHE A 122 15.56 12.46 -12.88
C PHE A 122 14.97 13.10 -14.15
N GLU A 123 15.79 13.23 -15.19
CA GLU A 123 15.41 13.91 -16.44
C GLU A 123 15.27 12.93 -17.63
N GLY A 124 15.55 11.64 -17.43
CA GLY A 124 15.55 10.62 -18.47
C GLY A 124 14.17 9.99 -18.73
N ASN A 125 14.11 9.10 -19.72
CA ASN A 125 12.99 8.17 -19.87
C ASN A 125 13.49 6.79 -19.50
N MET A 126 12.85 6.17 -18.51
CA MET A 126 13.19 4.83 -18.04
C MET A 126 12.00 3.90 -18.28
N GLU A 127 12.30 2.66 -18.63
CA GLU A 127 11.31 1.61 -18.70
C GLU A 127 11.71 0.51 -17.74
N LEU A 128 10.81 0.15 -16.82
CA LEU A 128 10.98 -0.99 -15.94
C LEU A 128 10.40 -2.22 -16.66
N ILE A 129 11.29 -3.11 -17.08
CA ILE A 129 11.00 -4.26 -17.92
C ILE A 129 10.96 -5.51 -17.03
N SER A 130 9.96 -6.37 -17.26
CA SER A 130 9.91 -7.71 -16.70
C SER A 130 10.09 -8.79 -17.77
N GLU A 131 10.98 -9.75 -17.54
CA GLU A 131 11.20 -10.90 -18.43
C GLU A 131 11.06 -12.23 -17.66
N GLU A 132 10.29 -13.18 -18.20
CA GLU A 132 10.15 -14.50 -17.59
C GLU A 132 11.45 -15.30 -17.72
N THR A 133 11.91 -15.90 -16.63
CA THR A 133 13.17 -16.68 -16.60
C THR A 133 13.00 -18.08 -17.20
N GLY A 134 11.78 -18.61 -17.17
CA GLY A 134 11.48 -20.03 -17.42
C GLY A 134 11.70 -20.95 -16.21
N ASP A 135 12.19 -20.39 -15.09
CA ASP A 135 12.38 -21.12 -13.82
C ASP A 135 11.17 -20.96 -12.91
N GLU A 136 10.89 -22.01 -12.13
CA GLU A 136 9.90 -21.99 -11.05
C GLU A 136 10.58 -21.99 -9.68
N ILE A 137 10.08 -21.16 -8.77
CA ILE A 137 10.57 -21.07 -7.39
C ILE A 137 9.49 -21.60 -6.43
N GLU A 138 9.92 -22.41 -5.45
CA GLU A 138 9.04 -22.92 -4.41
C GLU A 138 8.81 -21.84 -3.35
N ILE A 139 7.55 -21.44 -3.16
CA ILE A 139 7.12 -20.52 -2.11
C ILE A 139 5.88 -21.11 -1.43
N ALA A 140 5.87 -21.14 -0.09
CA ALA A 140 4.75 -21.66 0.70
C ALA A 140 4.21 -23.04 0.23
N GLY A 141 5.11 -23.93 -0.22
CA GLY A 141 4.79 -25.28 -0.71
C GLY A 141 4.17 -25.36 -2.11
N GLY A 142 4.17 -24.27 -2.88
CA GLY A 142 3.79 -24.24 -4.30
C GLY A 142 4.95 -23.76 -5.18
N TYR A 143 4.97 -24.17 -6.44
CA TYR A 143 5.94 -23.71 -7.45
C TYR A 143 5.30 -22.64 -8.34
N TYR A 144 6.02 -21.54 -8.54
CA TYR A 144 5.52 -20.37 -9.26
C TYR A 144 6.57 -19.83 -10.23
N PRO A 145 6.16 -19.28 -11.39
CA PRO A 145 7.08 -18.70 -12.34
C PRO A 145 7.82 -17.51 -11.74
N SER A 146 9.08 -17.37 -12.14
CA SER A 146 9.93 -16.24 -11.79
C SER A 146 10.20 -15.31 -12.97
N TYR A 147 10.40 -14.04 -12.66
CA TYR A 147 10.62 -12.97 -13.61
C TYR A 147 11.80 -12.12 -13.17
N LEU A 148 12.67 -11.72 -14.08
CA LEU A 148 13.62 -10.64 -13.84
C LEU A 148 12.91 -9.30 -14.02
N LEU A 149 13.19 -8.35 -13.15
CA LEU A 149 12.69 -6.98 -13.19
C LEU A 149 13.88 -6.03 -13.13
N TYR A 150 14.06 -5.20 -14.16
CA TYR A 150 15.16 -4.25 -14.24
C TYR A 150 14.80 -3.04 -15.08
N PRO A 151 15.43 -1.88 -14.83
CA PRO A 151 15.31 -0.75 -15.72
C PRO A 151 16.10 -1.02 -17.01
N ASN A 152 15.58 -0.57 -18.14
CA ASN A 152 16.24 -0.68 -19.44
C ASN A 152 17.64 -0.03 -19.50
N THR A 153 17.93 0.93 -18.60
CA THR A 153 19.24 1.58 -18.47
C THR A 153 20.25 0.79 -17.64
N GLU A 154 19.79 -0.12 -16.76
CA GLU A 154 20.66 -0.91 -15.86
C GLU A 154 20.19 -2.39 -15.83
N PRO A 155 20.28 -3.12 -16.96
CA PRO A 155 19.79 -4.50 -17.05
C PRO A 155 20.63 -5.51 -16.25
N GLU A 156 21.85 -5.13 -15.87
CA GLU A 156 22.81 -6.02 -15.23
C GLU A 156 22.51 -6.27 -13.75
N ASP A 157 21.60 -5.50 -13.13
CA ASP A 157 21.22 -5.65 -11.71
C ASP A 157 19.73 -5.93 -11.50
N PRO A 158 19.21 -7.07 -12.00
CA PRO A 158 17.79 -7.35 -11.92
C PRO A 158 17.36 -7.80 -10.52
N LEU A 159 16.13 -7.44 -10.17
CA LEU A 159 15.38 -8.11 -9.12
C LEU A 159 14.73 -9.36 -9.69
N THR A 160 14.64 -10.42 -8.90
CA THR A 160 13.82 -11.58 -9.22
C THR A 160 12.47 -11.46 -8.52
N LEU A 161 11.39 -11.47 -9.30
CA LEU A 161 10.01 -11.55 -8.81
C LEU A 161 9.51 -12.98 -8.94
N VAL A 162 8.76 -13.46 -7.95
CA VAL A 162 8.01 -14.72 -8.04
C VAL A 162 6.54 -14.39 -7.98
N ILE A 163 5.76 -14.83 -8.98
CA ILE A 163 4.38 -14.37 -9.17
C ILE A 163 3.42 -15.54 -9.27
N ASP A 164 2.37 -15.53 -8.45
CA ASP A 164 1.23 -16.41 -8.61
C ASP A 164 0.26 -15.86 -9.65
N THR A 165 0.39 -16.37 -10.88
CA THR A 165 -0.46 -15.99 -12.01
C THR A 165 -1.89 -16.52 -11.90
N LYS A 166 -2.17 -17.48 -11.00
CA LYS A 166 -3.53 -18.00 -10.76
C LYS A 166 -4.37 -17.07 -9.88
N ARG A 167 -3.73 -16.21 -9.11
CA ARG A 167 -4.36 -15.18 -8.28
C ARG A 167 -4.12 -13.80 -8.90
N PRO A 168 -4.97 -13.36 -9.84
CA PRO A 168 -4.73 -12.13 -10.57
C PRO A 168 -4.79 -10.91 -9.63
N VAL A 169 -3.70 -10.14 -9.63
CA VAL A 169 -3.62 -8.78 -9.09
C VAL A 169 -3.00 -7.88 -10.15
N ASN A 170 -3.54 -6.67 -10.32
CA ASN A 170 -2.99 -5.69 -11.25
C ASN A 170 -1.81 -4.93 -10.62
N ASN A 171 -0.60 -5.49 -10.74
CA ASN A 171 0.62 -4.90 -10.16
C ASN A 171 0.99 -3.53 -10.73
N TYR A 172 0.54 -3.21 -11.96
CA TYR A 172 0.69 -1.85 -12.50
C TYR A 172 -0.02 -0.83 -11.60
N ASN A 173 -1.27 -1.09 -11.20
CA ASN A 173 -2.01 -0.17 -10.32
C ASN A 173 -1.40 -0.07 -8.93
N VAL A 174 -0.86 -1.19 -8.42
CA VAL A 174 -0.20 -1.22 -7.10
C VAL A 174 1.02 -0.29 -7.05
N ILE A 175 1.80 -0.23 -8.14
CA ILE A 175 3.14 0.38 -8.12
C ILE A 175 3.19 1.72 -8.85
N ASN A 176 2.40 1.90 -9.92
CA ASN A 176 2.57 3.04 -10.84
C ASN A 176 2.45 4.39 -10.14
N GLU A 177 1.37 4.63 -9.40
CA GLU A 177 1.18 5.95 -8.78
C GLU A 177 2.21 6.22 -7.68
N PHE A 178 2.74 5.19 -7.01
CA PHE A 178 3.87 5.36 -6.11
C PHE A 178 5.12 5.87 -6.85
N ILE A 179 5.44 5.30 -8.02
CA ILE A 179 6.54 5.78 -8.87
C ILE A 179 6.29 7.20 -9.36
N GLN A 180 5.07 7.51 -9.83
CA GLN A 180 4.72 8.86 -10.26
C GLN A 180 4.83 9.87 -9.11
N LEU A 181 4.40 9.49 -7.91
CA LEU A 181 4.57 10.31 -6.71
C LEU A 181 6.05 10.58 -6.44
N MET A 182 6.91 9.56 -6.49
CA MET A 182 8.36 9.75 -6.31
C MET A 182 8.96 10.69 -7.36
N LEU A 183 8.60 10.56 -8.64
CA LEU A 183 9.05 11.48 -9.69
C LEU A 183 8.60 12.92 -9.42
N ARG A 184 7.35 13.14 -9.01
CA ARG A 184 6.86 14.47 -8.62
C ARG A 184 7.63 15.02 -7.42
N LYS A 185 7.99 14.16 -6.47
CA LYS A 185 8.68 14.54 -5.23
C LYS A 185 10.17 14.82 -5.41
N THR A 186 10.78 14.37 -6.49
CA THR A 186 12.18 14.65 -6.80
C THR A 186 12.38 15.78 -7.82
N GLU A 187 11.32 16.54 -8.14
CA GLU A 187 11.32 17.56 -9.21
C GLU A 187 11.72 17.00 -10.59
N SER A 188 11.52 15.69 -10.79
CA SER A 188 11.86 15.01 -12.02
C SER A 188 10.99 15.50 -13.18
N LYS A 189 11.60 15.70 -14.35
CA LYS A 189 10.88 15.93 -15.62
C LYS A 189 10.89 14.71 -16.53
N GLY A 190 11.62 13.67 -16.13
CA GLY A 190 11.65 12.39 -16.79
C GLY A 190 10.32 11.64 -16.68
N SER A 191 10.27 10.49 -17.34
CA SER A 191 9.11 9.59 -17.27
C SER A 191 9.55 8.16 -17.01
N MET A 192 8.66 7.38 -16.39
CA MET A 192 8.86 5.97 -16.17
C MET A 192 7.63 5.19 -16.64
N SER A 193 7.84 4.17 -17.47
CA SER A 193 6.82 3.20 -17.84
C SER A 193 7.08 1.84 -17.20
N LEU A 194 6.02 1.10 -16.90
CA LEU A 194 6.06 -0.13 -16.12
C LEU A 194 5.47 -1.29 -16.91
N HIS A 195 6.28 -2.34 -17.10
CA HIS A 195 5.84 -3.61 -17.64
C HIS A 195 6.10 -4.68 -16.58
N ILE A 196 5.08 -4.97 -15.78
CA ILE A 196 5.12 -5.96 -14.70
C ILE A 196 4.00 -6.99 -14.92
N PRO A 197 4.22 -8.29 -14.69
CA PRO A 197 3.21 -9.31 -14.92
C PRO A 197 2.02 -9.13 -13.97
N LYS A 198 0.84 -9.55 -14.40
CA LYS A 198 -0.33 -9.68 -13.52
C LYS A 198 -0.19 -10.93 -12.66
N GLY A 199 -0.68 -10.84 -11.43
CA GLY A 199 -0.63 -11.94 -10.46
C GLY A 199 -0.18 -11.44 -9.10
N LEU A 200 -0.34 -12.28 -8.08
CA LEU A 200 0.06 -11.94 -6.73
C LEU A 200 1.57 -12.07 -6.60
N ILE A 201 2.27 -11.01 -6.21
CA ILE A 201 3.72 -11.06 -5.97
C ILE A 201 3.95 -11.86 -4.69
N LEU A 202 4.62 -13.00 -4.80
CA LEU A 202 4.92 -13.89 -3.70
C LEU A 202 6.35 -13.74 -3.19
N GLY A 203 7.29 -13.32 -4.03
CA GLY A 203 8.68 -13.16 -3.64
C GLY A 203 9.36 -12.03 -4.42
N VAL A 204 10.28 -11.35 -3.75
CA VAL A 204 11.19 -10.38 -4.34
C VAL A 204 12.58 -10.65 -3.79
N TYR A 205 13.52 -10.89 -4.70
CA TYR A 205 14.91 -11.18 -4.37
C TYR A 205 15.82 -10.23 -5.15
N SER A 206 16.89 -9.79 -4.53
CA SER A 206 17.99 -9.09 -5.20
C SER A 206 19.23 -9.99 -5.22
N LYS A 207 20.32 -9.53 -5.82
CA LYS A 207 21.61 -10.21 -5.71
C LYS A 207 22.12 -10.33 -4.26
N SER A 208 21.70 -9.44 -3.36
CA SER A 208 22.09 -9.48 -1.95
C SER A 208 21.24 -10.42 -1.10
N GLY A 209 20.16 -10.98 -1.66
CA GLY A 209 19.34 -12.00 -1.02
C GLY A 209 17.84 -11.67 -1.09
N THR A 210 17.06 -12.34 -0.25
CA THR A 210 15.63 -12.12 -0.12
C THR A 210 15.33 -10.70 0.33
N MET A 211 14.42 -10.01 -0.34
CA MET A 211 13.85 -8.74 0.10
C MET A 211 12.49 -8.95 0.75
N MET A 212 11.70 -9.87 0.20
CA MET A 212 10.37 -10.24 0.70
C MET A 212 10.02 -11.64 0.19
N GLU A 213 9.44 -12.49 1.03
CA GLU A 213 8.97 -13.83 0.63
C GLU A 213 7.66 -14.19 1.35
N ALA A 214 6.68 -14.70 0.61
CA ALA A 214 5.40 -15.12 1.15
C ALA A 214 5.54 -16.46 1.87
N ILE A 215 5.07 -16.53 3.11
CA ILE A 215 5.01 -17.77 3.89
C ILE A 215 3.59 -18.36 3.95
N SER A 216 2.57 -17.57 3.62
CA SER A 216 1.19 -18.02 3.52
C SER A 216 0.41 -17.16 2.52
N VAL A 217 -0.50 -17.81 1.79
CA VAL A 217 -1.43 -17.17 0.86
C VAL A 217 -2.83 -17.75 1.10
N GLU A 218 -3.80 -16.88 1.33
CA GLU A 218 -5.19 -17.25 1.60
C GLU A 218 -6.13 -16.53 0.63
N ASP A 219 -7.06 -17.27 0.03
CA ASP A 219 -8.17 -16.71 -0.73
C ASP A 219 -9.28 -16.29 0.27
N VAL A 220 -9.36 -14.98 0.56
CA VAL A 220 -10.28 -14.44 1.57
C VAL A 220 -11.05 -13.29 0.98
N SER A 221 -12.39 -13.39 0.99
CA SER A 221 -13.25 -12.25 0.68
C SER A 221 -13.45 -11.42 1.94
N THR A 222 -12.76 -10.28 2.02
CA THR A 222 -12.89 -9.33 3.14
C THR A 222 -13.48 -8.03 2.64
N THR A 223 -14.59 -7.59 3.24
CA THR A 223 -15.15 -6.26 2.99
C THR A 223 -14.90 -5.37 4.20
N ILE A 224 -14.22 -4.24 3.99
CA ILE A 224 -14.00 -3.21 5.00
C ILE A 224 -14.92 -2.03 4.67
N ASN A 225 -15.74 -1.64 5.64
CA ASN A 225 -16.60 -0.47 5.55
C ASN A 225 -16.03 0.61 6.48
N VAL A 226 -15.58 1.72 5.90
CA VAL A 226 -15.15 2.90 6.64
C VAL A 226 -16.25 3.94 6.49
N SER A 227 -16.85 4.31 7.61
CA SER A 227 -17.85 5.38 7.67
C SER A 227 -17.46 6.37 8.77
N HIS A 228 -17.16 7.60 8.39
CA HIS A 228 -16.90 8.68 9.35
C HIS A 228 -17.93 9.79 9.18
N ARG A 229 -18.56 10.19 10.31
CA ARG A 229 -19.49 11.32 10.39
C ARG A 229 -19.05 12.24 11.52
N PHE A 230 -18.73 13.49 11.19
CA PHE A 230 -18.43 14.52 12.17
C PHE A 230 -19.49 15.61 12.08
N ASN A 231 -20.35 15.68 13.09
CA ASN A 231 -21.48 16.61 13.14
C ASN A 231 -21.22 17.66 14.21
N ILE A 232 -20.97 18.90 13.80
CA ILE A 232 -20.99 20.05 14.69
C ILE A 232 -22.41 20.62 14.66
N LYS A 233 -23.06 20.69 15.83
CA LYS A 233 -24.33 21.40 15.99
C LYS A 233 -24.04 22.62 16.85
N GLU A 234 -24.32 23.80 16.31
CA GLU A 234 -24.30 25.08 17.04
C GLU A 234 -25.67 25.37 17.66
#